data_AF-A0A3M6HG28-F1
#
_entry.id   AF-A0A3M6HG28-F1
#
_cell.length_a   1.000
_cell.length_b   1.000
_cell.length_c   1.000
_cell.angle_alpha   90.00
_cell.angle_beta   90.00
_cell.angle_gamma   90.00
#
_symmetry.space_group_name_H-M   'P 1'
#
loop_
_entity.id
_entity.type
_entity.pdbx_description
1 polymer ?
#
loop_
_entity_poly.entity_id
_entity_poly.type
_entity_poly.pdbx_seq_one_letter_code
_entity_poly.pdbx_strand_id
1 'polypeptide(L)'
;PRGYGGPQVSFVTVAEVFRIISAADPALGQIPQNQFGILHLLQGSATEQQKKTLFQSVLDGWRIGNAGPERGTKNTLELKARITANGDRLTITGQKFYSTGALFAHWVAVKALDDQGRQIMAFVKRGTPGLRIVDDWSGFGQRTTASGTVLLDNVAVDAGQVVDNWRLALTPNIQGAVSQLIQAAIDAGIARGAIDDAIAFVREKSRPWIDANVERASDDLYVIADIGKLKLELHAAEALLRKAGQELDEINAAPIDEHSAARASIA
;
A
#
# COMPACT_ATOMS: atom_id res chain seq x y z
N PRO A 1 12.42 -3.16 10.58
CA PRO A 1 13.81 -2.60 10.61
C PRO A 1 14.77 -3.56 11.35
N ARG A 2 16.09 -3.52 11.08
CA ARG A 2 17.08 -4.46 11.68
C ARG A 2 17.15 -4.38 13.19
N GLY A 3 17.09 -3.17 13.75
CA GLY A 3 17.09 -2.95 15.20
C GLY A 3 15.91 -3.59 15.95
N TYR A 4 14.87 -4.04 15.24
CA TYR A 4 13.74 -4.77 15.80
C TYR A 4 13.62 -6.20 15.26
N GLY A 5 14.66 -6.74 14.60
CA GLY A 5 14.67 -8.12 14.07
C GLY A 5 14.17 -8.29 12.62
N GLY A 6 13.75 -7.21 11.96
CA GLY A 6 13.33 -7.25 10.55
C GLY A 6 14.50 -7.15 9.55
N PRO A 7 14.31 -7.55 8.28
CA PRO A 7 15.42 -7.66 7.34
C PRO A 7 15.94 -6.29 6.85
N GLN A 8 15.08 -5.25 6.82
CA GLN A 8 15.41 -3.92 6.30
C GLN A 8 16.11 -4.02 4.93
N VAL A 9 15.44 -4.73 4.01
CA VAL A 9 15.86 -4.79 2.61
C VAL A 9 15.72 -3.42 1.96
N SER A 10 16.39 -3.26 0.82
CA SER A 10 16.39 -2.02 0.06
C SER A 10 15.02 -1.74 -0.56
N PHE A 11 14.68 -0.48 -0.85
CA PHE A 11 13.48 -0.09 -1.56
C PHE A 11 13.43 -0.66 -2.98
N VAL A 12 14.59 -0.81 -3.66
CA VAL A 12 14.67 -1.59 -4.91
C VAL A 12 14.13 -3.01 -4.72
N THR A 13 14.53 -3.67 -3.62
CA THR A 13 14.08 -5.04 -3.31
C THR A 13 12.59 -5.07 -3.01
N VAL A 14 12.08 -4.11 -2.23
CA VAL A 14 10.64 -3.98 -1.94
C VAL A 14 9.86 -3.82 -3.25
N ALA A 15 10.24 -2.86 -4.09
CA ALA A 15 9.58 -2.62 -5.37
C ALA A 15 9.57 -3.88 -6.27
N GLU A 16 10.70 -4.59 -6.35
CA GLU A 16 10.78 -5.80 -7.17
C GLU A 16 9.87 -6.93 -6.66
N VAL A 17 9.78 -7.12 -5.33
CA VAL A 17 8.87 -8.11 -4.74
C VAL A 17 7.41 -7.77 -5.07
N PHE A 18 7.00 -6.50 -4.91
CA PHE A 18 5.64 -6.08 -5.26
C PHE A 18 5.37 -6.25 -6.75
N ARG A 19 6.33 -5.93 -7.62
CA ARG A 19 6.21 -6.11 -9.09
C ARG A 19 6.01 -7.59 -9.46
N ILE A 20 6.84 -8.48 -8.92
CA ILE A 20 6.76 -9.92 -9.18
C ILE A 20 5.41 -10.48 -8.74
N ILE A 21 4.97 -10.18 -7.51
CA ILE A 21 3.69 -10.66 -6.99
C ILE A 21 2.53 -10.12 -7.83
N SER A 22 2.56 -8.82 -8.17
CA SER A 22 1.47 -8.18 -8.91
C SER A 22 1.38 -8.62 -10.37
N ALA A 23 2.48 -9.13 -10.94
CA ALA A 23 2.45 -9.76 -12.26
C ALA A 23 1.71 -11.10 -12.26
N ALA A 24 1.67 -11.80 -11.13
CA ALA A 24 0.90 -13.03 -10.96
C ALA A 24 -0.54 -12.76 -10.50
N ASP A 25 -0.72 -11.91 -9.48
CA ASP A 25 -2.04 -11.49 -9.00
C ASP A 25 -1.95 -10.04 -8.45
N PRO A 26 -2.56 -9.07 -9.15
CA PRO A 26 -2.53 -7.66 -8.77
C PRO A 26 -3.14 -7.36 -7.40
N ALA A 27 -4.14 -8.15 -6.97
CA ALA A 27 -4.80 -7.94 -5.69
C ALA A 27 -3.95 -8.48 -4.53
N LEU A 28 -3.28 -9.63 -4.73
CA LEU A 28 -2.30 -10.14 -3.75
C LEU A 28 -1.14 -9.16 -3.56
N GLY A 29 -0.69 -8.52 -4.63
CA GLY A 29 0.31 -7.45 -4.57
C GLY A 29 -0.18 -6.22 -3.80
N GLN A 30 -1.44 -5.83 -3.97
CA GLN A 30 -1.97 -4.62 -3.32
C GLN A 30 -2.30 -4.79 -1.83
N ILE A 31 -2.79 -5.95 -1.40
CA ILE A 31 -3.19 -6.19 0.00
C ILE A 31 -2.14 -5.69 1.03
N PRO A 32 -0.84 -6.03 0.91
CA PRO A 32 0.17 -5.62 1.89
C PRO A 32 0.66 -4.17 1.74
N GLN A 33 0.32 -3.44 0.68
CA GLN A 33 0.85 -2.09 0.43
C GLN A 33 0.69 -1.15 1.63
N ASN A 34 -0.51 -1.11 2.22
CA ASN A 34 -0.81 -0.26 3.37
C ASN A 34 0.03 -0.64 4.60
N GLN A 35 0.29 -1.94 4.81
CA GLN A 35 1.14 -2.39 5.90
C GLN A 35 2.54 -1.81 5.77
N PHE A 36 3.15 -1.81 4.58
CA PHE A 36 4.48 -1.23 4.38
C PHE A 36 4.48 0.30 4.62
N GLY A 37 3.45 1.00 4.14
CA GLY A 37 3.27 2.43 4.42
C GLY A 37 3.15 2.73 5.92
N ILE A 38 2.39 1.92 6.66
CA ILE A 38 2.21 2.04 8.11
C ILE A 38 3.52 1.71 8.84
N LEU A 39 4.26 0.68 8.44
CA LEU A 39 5.53 0.33 9.05
C LEU A 39 6.55 1.46 8.94
N HIS A 40 6.58 2.17 7.80
CA HIS A 40 7.43 3.34 7.63
C HIS A 40 6.97 4.53 8.50
N LEU A 41 5.66 4.79 8.58
CA LEU A 41 5.06 5.78 9.49
C LEU A 41 5.47 5.55 10.95
N LEU A 42 5.47 4.28 11.39
CA LEU A 42 5.87 3.92 12.75
C LEU A 42 7.33 4.27 13.06
N GLN A 43 8.22 4.26 12.06
CA GLN A 43 9.62 4.63 12.27
C GLN A 43 9.76 6.11 12.70
N GLY A 44 8.94 7.00 12.12
CA GLY A 44 9.01 8.44 12.37
C GLY A 44 8.10 8.98 13.48
N SER A 45 7.00 8.29 13.80
CA SER A 45 5.97 8.85 14.71
C SER A 45 5.70 8.03 15.98
N ALA A 46 6.07 6.75 16.02
CA ALA A 46 5.78 5.90 17.17
C ALA A 46 6.86 6.01 18.26
N THR A 47 6.46 5.79 19.51
CA THR A 47 7.38 5.64 20.64
C THR A 47 8.17 4.32 20.55
N GLU A 48 9.27 4.21 21.29
CA GLU A 48 10.06 2.97 21.29
C GLU A 48 9.26 1.74 21.77
N GLN A 49 8.37 1.93 22.75
CA GLN A 49 7.50 0.85 23.22
C GLN A 49 6.48 0.41 22.16
N GLN A 50 5.91 1.37 21.41
CA GLN A 50 5.01 1.10 20.29
C GLN A 50 5.73 0.38 19.15
N LYS A 51 6.92 0.84 18.77
CA LYS A 51 7.76 0.20 17.75
C LYS A 51 8.07 -1.24 18.12
N LYS A 52 8.53 -1.50 19.35
CA LYS A 52 8.80 -2.87 19.83
C LYS A 52 7.56 -3.76 19.70
N THR A 53 6.41 -3.30 20.19
CA THR A 53 5.17 -4.09 20.18
C THR A 53 4.67 -4.37 18.76
N LEU A 54 4.56 -3.32 17.93
CA LEU A 54 3.98 -3.43 16.60
C LEU A 54 4.92 -4.14 15.62
N PHE A 55 6.22 -3.85 15.64
CA PHE A 55 7.17 -4.58 14.79
C PHE A 55 7.32 -6.04 15.21
N GLN A 56 7.33 -6.35 16.52
CA GLN A 56 7.35 -7.74 16.97
C GLN A 56 6.10 -8.49 16.47
N SER A 57 4.91 -7.88 16.56
CA SER A 57 3.69 -8.55 16.08
C SER A 57 3.76 -8.93 14.60
N VAL A 58 4.36 -8.08 13.76
CA VAL A 58 4.54 -8.39 12.33
C VAL A 58 5.54 -9.52 12.12
N LEU A 59 6.61 -9.58 12.94
CA LEU A 59 7.55 -10.70 12.92
C LEU A 59 6.91 -12.01 13.39
N ASP A 60 5.93 -11.93 14.28
CA ASP A 60 5.10 -13.07 14.72
C ASP A 60 4.03 -13.45 13.67
N GLY A 61 4.05 -12.84 12.48
CA GLY A 61 3.16 -13.14 11.37
C GLY A 61 1.85 -12.35 11.36
N TRP A 62 1.70 -11.34 12.23
CA TRP A 62 0.50 -10.51 12.23
C TRP A 62 0.47 -9.58 11.03
N ARG A 63 -0.74 -9.40 10.50
CA ARG A 63 -1.04 -8.55 9.35
C ARG A 63 -1.70 -7.27 9.82
N ILE A 64 -1.32 -6.15 9.22
CA ILE A 64 -1.90 -4.83 9.48
C ILE A 64 -2.78 -4.45 8.28
N GLY A 65 -4.08 -4.33 8.52
CA GLY A 65 -5.02 -3.78 7.55
C GLY A 65 -5.27 -2.31 7.83
N ASN A 66 -5.46 -1.52 6.77
CA ASN A 66 -5.81 -0.11 6.89
C ASN A 66 -7.31 0.05 7.22
N ALA A 67 -7.66 1.08 7.99
CA ALA A 67 -9.01 1.63 8.05
C ALA A 67 -9.00 3.16 7.83
N GLY A 68 -9.27 3.52 6.58
CA GLY A 68 -9.33 4.87 6.00
C GLY A 68 -9.43 4.72 4.49
N PRO A 69 -9.67 5.75 3.67
CA PRO A 69 -10.38 7.04 3.84
C PRO A 69 -11.84 6.92 4.34
N GLU A 70 -12.65 7.98 4.19
CA GLU A 70 -14.06 8.04 4.55
C GLU A 70 -14.93 8.52 3.39
N ARG A 71 -16.21 8.14 3.36
CA ARG A 71 -17.18 8.65 2.36
C ARG A 71 -17.77 9.99 2.79
N GLY A 72 -18.09 10.82 1.81
CA GLY A 72 -18.80 12.08 2.02
C GLY A 72 -17.98 13.11 2.80
N THR A 73 -16.67 13.13 2.62
CA THR A 73 -15.73 14.18 3.04
C THR A 73 -15.25 14.94 1.79
N LYS A 74 -14.79 16.19 1.94
CA LYS A 74 -14.34 17.00 0.79
C LYS A 74 -13.06 16.47 0.17
N ASN A 75 -12.16 15.93 0.99
CA ASN A 75 -10.89 15.35 0.60
C ASN A 75 -10.45 14.28 1.62
N THR A 76 -9.32 13.61 1.35
CA THR A 76 -8.78 12.52 2.17
C THR A 76 -8.14 12.96 3.50
N LEU A 77 -7.95 14.27 3.71
CA LEU A 77 -7.46 14.84 4.98
C LEU A 77 -8.60 15.10 5.97
N GLU A 78 -9.82 15.32 5.46
CA GLU A 78 -11.01 15.46 6.29
C GLU A 78 -11.46 14.09 6.82
N LEU A 79 -11.55 13.98 8.15
CA LEU A 79 -11.94 12.76 8.86
C LEU A 79 -13.08 13.06 9.84
N LYS A 80 -14.06 12.17 9.91
CA LYS A 80 -15.19 12.16 10.86
C LYS A 80 -14.97 11.17 11.99
N ALA A 81 -14.19 10.11 11.78
CA ALA A 81 -13.85 9.19 12.87
C ALA A 81 -13.12 9.93 13.99
N ARG A 82 -13.52 9.67 15.23
CA ARG A 82 -12.99 10.31 16.44
C ARG A 82 -12.50 9.26 17.42
N ILE A 83 -11.36 9.52 18.03
CA ILE A 83 -10.98 8.88 19.28
C ILE A 83 -11.30 9.85 20.41
N THR A 84 -11.95 9.36 21.46
CA THR A 84 -12.39 10.16 22.61
C THR A 84 -11.92 9.51 23.90
N ALA A 85 -11.56 10.35 24.87
CA ALA A 85 -11.24 9.92 26.22
C ALA A 85 -12.46 10.04 27.14
N ASN A 86 -12.82 8.95 27.79
CA ASN A 86 -13.86 8.88 28.83
C ASN A 86 -13.22 8.35 30.12
N GLY A 87 -12.66 9.27 30.92
CA GLY A 87 -11.78 8.90 32.03
C GLY A 87 -10.52 8.20 31.51
N ASP A 88 -10.24 7.00 32.02
CA ASP A 88 -9.08 6.19 31.59
C ASP A 88 -9.35 5.35 30.32
N ARG A 89 -10.56 5.42 29.76
CA ARG A 89 -10.95 4.63 28.58
C ARG A 89 -10.85 5.47 27.32
N LEU A 90 -10.07 5.00 26.36
CA LEU A 90 -10.09 5.52 24.99
C LEU A 90 -11.03 4.69 24.12
N THR A 91 -11.93 5.37 23.42
CA THR A 91 -12.85 4.74 22.48
C THR A 91 -12.78 5.40 21.12
N ILE A 92 -12.90 4.61 20.05
CA ILE A 92 -12.95 5.11 18.68
C ILE A 92 -14.32 4.85 18.06
N THR A 93 -14.89 5.90 17.45
CA THR A 93 -16.19 5.84 16.78
C THR A 93 -16.08 6.44 15.39
N GLY A 94 -16.71 5.82 14.41
CA GLY A 94 -16.75 6.31 13.04
C GLY A 94 -16.96 5.20 12.00
N GLN A 95 -16.85 5.59 10.74
CA GLN A 95 -16.96 4.67 9.61
C GLN A 95 -15.84 4.98 8.62
N LYS A 96 -15.12 3.94 8.23
CA LYS A 96 -14.10 3.98 7.19
C LYS A 96 -14.57 3.24 5.96
N PHE A 97 -14.10 3.72 4.82
CA PHE A 97 -14.35 3.13 3.51
C PHE A 97 -13.01 2.84 2.85
N TYR A 98 -12.95 1.85 1.95
CA TYR A 98 -11.72 1.48 1.27
C TYR A 98 -10.65 0.93 2.24
N SER A 99 -11.05 0.02 3.12
CA SER A 99 -10.18 -0.53 4.18
C SER A 99 -9.39 -1.75 3.70
N THR A 100 -8.54 -1.55 2.69
CA THR A 100 -7.74 -2.63 2.04
C THR A 100 -7.05 -3.54 3.05
N GLY A 101 -7.25 -4.85 2.89
CA GLY A 101 -6.64 -5.88 3.72
C GLY A 101 -7.23 -6.02 5.13
N ALA A 102 -8.18 -5.18 5.55
CA ALA A 102 -8.75 -5.21 6.90
C ALA A 102 -9.40 -6.57 7.23
N LEU A 103 -10.06 -7.20 6.26
CA LEU A 103 -10.70 -8.51 6.46
C LEU A 103 -9.69 -9.64 6.77
N PHE A 104 -8.42 -9.47 6.43
CA PHE A 104 -7.33 -10.42 6.70
C PHE A 104 -6.45 -10.01 7.89
N ALA A 105 -6.75 -8.86 8.49
CA ALA A 105 -5.88 -8.23 9.46
C ALA A 105 -5.99 -8.84 10.86
N HIS A 106 -4.89 -8.73 11.60
CA HIS A 106 -4.84 -8.94 13.04
C HIS A 106 -4.93 -7.59 13.75
N TRP A 107 -4.25 -6.58 13.19
CA TRP A 107 -4.39 -5.18 13.56
C TRP A 107 -5.14 -4.40 12.48
N VAL A 108 -6.22 -3.73 12.85
CA VAL A 108 -6.86 -2.72 12.02
C VAL A 108 -6.31 -1.36 12.44
N ALA A 109 -5.49 -0.75 11.58
CA ALA A 109 -4.89 0.56 11.81
C ALA A 109 -5.86 1.65 11.37
N VAL A 110 -6.54 2.26 12.34
CA VAL A 110 -7.59 3.26 12.12
C VAL A 110 -7.00 4.66 12.23
N LYS A 111 -7.06 5.43 11.14
CA LYS A 111 -6.76 6.86 11.19
C LYS A 111 -7.96 7.62 11.77
N ALA A 112 -7.80 8.44 12.81
CA ALA A 112 -8.89 9.25 13.35
C ALA A 112 -8.38 10.61 13.85
N LEU A 113 -9.29 11.47 14.28
CA LEU A 113 -8.93 12.70 14.99
C LEU A 113 -9.14 12.53 16.50
N ASP A 114 -8.23 13.08 17.29
CA ASP A 114 -8.45 13.28 18.72
C ASP A 114 -9.34 14.51 19.00
N ASP A 115 -9.58 14.80 20.28
CA ASP A 115 -10.40 15.95 20.72
C ASP A 115 -9.77 17.31 20.35
N GLN A 116 -8.48 17.35 20.01
CA GLN A 116 -7.78 18.54 19.53
C GLN A 116 -7.78 18.64 18.00
N GLY A 117 -8.42 17.71 17.29
CA GLY A 117 -8.45 17.67 15.84
C GLY A 117 -7.15 17.15 15.20
N ARG A 118 -6.23 16.56 15.97
CA ARG A 118 -4.96 16.03 15.47
C ARG A 118 -5.15 14.62 14.95
N GLN A 119 -4.45 14.30 13.85
CA GLN A 119 -4.49 12.95 13.28
C GLN A 119 -3.72 11.96 14.16
N ILE A 120 -4.38 10.87 14.52
CA ILE A 120 -3.78 9.72 15.20
C ILE A 120 -3.96 8.45 14.37
N MET A 121 -3.21 7.41 14.72
CA MET A 121 -3.38 6.05 14.21
C MET A 121 -3.59 5.09 15.37
N ALA A 122 -4.80 4.58 15.52
CA ALA A 122 -5.15 3.60 16.54
C ALA A 122 -5.03 2.18 15.98
N PHE A 123 -4.23 1.33 16.62
CA PHE A 123 -4.13 -0.09 16.25
C PHE A 123 -5.15 -0.89 17.05
N VAL A 124 -6.25 -1.27 16.41
CA VAL A 124 -7.34 -2.02 17.03
C VAL A 124 -7.22 -3.49 16.67
N LYS A 125 -7.22 -4.38 17.67
CA LYS A 125 -7.17 -5.82 17.42
C LYS A 125 -8.46 -6.27 16.75
N ARG A 126 -8.36 -7.14 15.73
CA ARG A 126 -9.55 -7.76 15.15
C ARG A 126 -10.33 -8.52 16.23
N GLY A 127 -11.65 -8.35 16.23
CA GLY A 127 -12.55 -8.98 17.21
C GLY A 127 -12.80 -8.15 18.47
N THR A 128 -12.17 -6.97 18.62
CA THR A 128 -12.55 -6.03 19.68
C THR A 128 -14.03 -5.66 19.56
N PRO A 129 -14.83 -5.72 20.64
CA PRO A 129 -16.23 -5.32 20.60
C PRO A 129 -16.44 -3.93 19.99
N GLY A 130 -17.45 -3.82 19.12
CA GLY A 130 -17.76 -2.59 18.37
C GLY A 130 -16.98 -2.43 17.05
N LEU A 131 -15.88 -3.15 16.83
CA LEU A 131 -15.19 -3.18 15.54
C LEU A 131 -15.88 -4.20 14.62
N ARG A 132 -16.44 -3.72 13.50
CA ARG A 132 -17.00 -4.57 12.45
C ARG A 132 -16.38 -4.27 11.10
N ILE A 133 -15.84 -5.30 10.47
CA ILE A 133 -15.31 -5.26 9.10
C ILE A 133 -16.37 -5.88 8.21
N VAL A 134 -16.89 -5.13 7.24
CA VAL A 134 -17.93 -5.58 6.32
C VAL A 134 -17.26 -6.07 5.04
N ASP A 135 -17.65 -7.25 4.58
CA ASP A 135 -17.21 -7.80 3.31
C ASP A 135 -18.11 -7.29 2.17
N ASP A 136 -17.98 -6.00 1.85
CA ASP A 136 -18.80 -5.29 0.87
C ASP A 136 -17.98 -4.68 -0.29
N TRP A 137 -16.74 -5.14 -0.47
CA TRP A 137 -15.90 -4.66 -1.56
C TRP A 137 -16.35 -5.23 -2.91
N SER A 138 -16.69 -4.34 -3.84
CA SER A 138 -17.10 -4.71 -5.20
C SER A 138 -16.54 -3.73 -6.23
N GLY A 139 -15.21 -3.66 -6.32
CA GLY A 139 -14.52 -2.90 -7.37
C GLY A 139 -14.56 -3.57 -8.76
N PHE A 140 -14.35 -2.79 -9.82
CA PHE A 140 -14.23 -3.34 -11.19
C PHE A 140 -12.94 -4.19 -11.33
N GLY A 141 -11.83 -3.71 -10.76
CA GLY A 141 -10.56 -4.42 -10.59
C GLY A 141 -10.20 -4.56 -9.11
N GLN A 142 -9.04 -5.16 -8.81
CA GLN A 142 -8.57 -5.36 -7.43
C GLN A 142 -9.62 -6.02 -6.53
N ARG A 143 -10.36 -6.97 -7.12
CA ARG A 143 -11.62 -7.53 -6.59
C ARG A 143 -11.43 -8.30 -5.28
N THR A 144 -10.26 -8.88 -5.06
CA THR A 144 -9.94 -9.73 -3.91
C THR A 144 -9.11 -9.01 -2.84
N THR A 145 -8.96 -7.68 -2.93
CA THR A 145 -8.21 -6.89 -1.94
C THR A 145 -8.91 -6.72 -0.59
N ALA A 146 -10.18 -7.12 -0.50
CA ALA A 146 -11.05 -6.94 0.66
C ALA A 146 -11.05 -5.48 1.18
N SER A 147 -11.20 -4.52 0.25
CA SER A 147 -11.16 -3.08 0.54
C SER A 147 -12.51 -2.51 1.01
N GLY A 148 -13.20 -3.26 1.86
CA GLY A 148 -14.57 -2.96 2.28
C GLY A 148 -14.68 -1.87 3.33
N THR A 149 -15.86 -1.81 3.95
CA THR A 149 -16.21 -0.88 5.02
C THR A 149 -15.71 -1.37 6.39
N VAL A 150 -15.19 -0.46 7.21
CA VAL A 150 -14.94 -0.69 8.64
C VAL A 150 -15.86 0.22 9.44
N LEU A 151 -16.66 -0.38 10.33
CA LEU A 151 -17.57 0.29 11.26
C LEU A 151 -16.97 0.22 12.67
N LEU A 152 -16.98 1.36 13.35
CA LEU A 152 -16.43 1.53 14.69
C LEU A 152 -17.53 2.13 15.57
N ASP A 153 -18.04 1.32 16.49
CA ASP A 153 -19.01 1.75 17.50
C ASP A 153 -18.36 1.68 18.88
N ASN A 154 -17.90 2.84 19.38
CA ASN A 154 -17.30 3.01 20.71
C ASN A 154 -16.24 1.94 21.04
N VAL A 155 -15.38 1.65 20.07
CA VAL A 155 -14.43 0.55 20.14
C VAL A 155 -13.32 0.90 21.10
N ALA A 156 -13.12 0.08 22.14
CA ALA A 156 -12.07 0.32 23.12
C ALA A 156 -10.67 0.20 22.48
N VAL A 157 -9.79 1.14 22.79
CA VAL A 157 -8.41 1.17 22.31
C VAL A 157 -7.46 1.31 23.49
N ASP A 158 -6.39 0.52 23.48
CA ASP A 158 -5.28 0.66 24.42
C ASP A 158 -4.47 1.93 24.08
N ALA A 159 -4.25 2.81 25.05
CA ALA A 159 -3.51 4.06 24.84
C ALA A 159 -2.07 3.83 24.32
N GLY A 160 -1.44 2.74 24.74
CA GLY A 160 -0.14 2.29 24.23
C GLY A 160 -0.18 1.87 22.76
N GLN A 161 -1.36 1.66 22.16
CA GLN A 161 -1.55 1.34 20.74
C GLN A 161 -2.10 2.52 19.92
N VAL A 162 -2.07 3.75 20.47
CA VAL A 162 -2.42 4.98 19.76
C VAL A 162 -1.15 5.75 19.40
N VAL A 163 -0.86 5.84 18.11
CA VAL A 163 0.31 6.54 17.57
C VAL A 163 -0.08 7.96 17.14
N ASP A 164 0.72 8.94 17.59
CA ASP A 164 0.59 10.36 17.23
C ASP A 164 1.02 10.61 15.77
N ASN A 165 0.20 10.18 14.82
CA ASN A 165 0.49 10.27 13.40
C ASN A 165 0.77 11.71 12.92
N TRP A 166 0.14 12.71 13.54
CA TRP A 166 0.35 14.13 13.25
C TRP A 166 1.82 14.57 13.37
N ARG A 167 2.63 13.90 14.19
CA ARG A 167 4.07 14.22 14.35
C ARG A 167 4.86 14.00 13.07
N LEU A 168 4.43 13.10 12.19
CA LEU A 168 5.11 12.84 10.92
C LEU A 168 5.14 14.09 10.04
N ALA A 169 4.10 14.94 10.11
CA ALA A 169 4.04 16.19 9.37
C ALA A 169 4.98 17.28 9.89
N LEU A 170 5.57 17.10 11.08
CA LEU A 170 6.49 18.06 11.69
C LEU A 170 7.95 17.87 11.26
N THR A 171 8.25 16.80 10.53
CA THR A 171 9.61 16.44 10.16
C THR A 171 9.67 16.03 8.69
N PRO A 172 10.72 16.45 7.94
CA PRO A 172 10.96 15.93 6.61
C PRO A 172 11.01 14.40 6.62
N ASN A 173 10.31 13.78 5.67
CA ASN A 173 10.20 12.34 5.57
C ASN A 173 9.96 11.90 4.13
N ILE A 174 10.19 10.62 3.85
CA ILE A 174 10.03 10.01 2.52
C ILE A 174 8.83 9.06 2.44
N GLN A 175 7.91 9.12 3.41
CA GLN A 175 6.80 8.16 3.53
C GLN A 175 5.92 8.15 2.29
N GLY A 176 5.60 9.34 1.77
CA GLY A 176 4.81 9.51 0.55
C GLY A 176 5.50 8.90 -0.67
N ALA A 177 6.78 9.19 -0.86
CA ALA A 177 7.58 8.68 -1.98
C ALA A 177 7.69 7.14 -1.94
N VAL A 178 7.95 6.56 -0.76
CA VAL A 178 7.97 5.09 -0.59
C VAL A 178 6.61 4.47 -0.91
N SER A 179 5.50 5.12 -0.49
CA SER A 179 4.15 4.64 -0.82
C SER A 179 3.86 4.69 -2.32
N GLN A 180 4.34 5.71 -3.04
CA GLN A 180 4.19 5.83 -4.48
C GLN A 180 5.06 4.83 -5.25
N LEU A 181 6.28 4.57 -4.78
CA LEU A 181 7.15 3.53 -5.35
C LEU A 181 6.45 2.16 -5.34
N ILE A 182 5.81 1.80 -4.22
CA ILE A 182 5.07 0.53 -4.11
C ILE A 182 3.87 0.51 -5.06
N GLN A 183 3.16 1.64 -5.22
CA GLN A 183 2.05 1.73 -6.17
C GLN A 183 2.54 1.54 -7.61
N ALA A 184 3.61 2.22 -8.00
CA ALA A 184 4.23 2.08 -9.32
C ALA A 184 4.74 0.65 -9.56
N ALA A 185 5.24 -0.03 -8.53
CA ALA A 185 5.64 -1.44 -8.61
C ALA A 185 4.46 -2.37 -8.89
N ILE A 186 3.31 -2.14 -8.24
CA ILE A 186 2.08 -2.89 -8.52
C ILE A 186 1.67 -2.70 -9.98
N ASP A 187 1.65 -1.46 -10.46
CA ASP A 187 1.25 -1.13 -11.83
C ASP A 187 2.21 -1.74 -12.87
N ALA A 188 3.53 -1.69 -12.62
CA ALA A 188 4.53 -2.34 -13.47
C ALA A 188 4.38 -3.87 -13.49
N GLY A 189 4.00 -4.47 -12.36
CA GLY A 189 3.68 -5.89 -12.28
C GLY A 189 2.45 -6.24 -13.12
N ILE A 190 1.36 -5.48 -12.99
CA ILE A 190 0.14 -5.64 -13.80
C ILE A 190 0.49 -5.57 -15.30
N ALA A 191 1.27 -4.56 -15.69
CA ALA A 191 1.69 -4.40 -17.08
C ALA A 191 2.50 -5.60 -17.59
N ARG A 192 3.42 -6.12 -16.77
CA ARG A 192 4.19 -7.34 -17.08
C ARG A 192 3.27 -8.54 -17.32
N GLY A 193 2.38 -8.84 -16.37
CA GLY A 193 1.45 -9.96 -16.47
C GLY A 193 0.55 -9.85 -17.71
N ALA A 194 -0.06 -8.68 -17.93
CA ALA A 194 -0.94 -8.44 -19.06
C ALA A 194 -0.23 -8.58 -20.42
N ILE A 195 1.01 -8.08 -20.54
CA ILE A 195 1.77 -8.19 -21.79
C ILE A 195 2.20 -9.64 -22.05
N ASP A 196 2.61 -10.37 -21.01
CA ASP A 196 3.01 -11.78 -21.16
C ASP A 196 1.80 -12.66 -21.54
N ASP A 197 0.63 -12.43 -20.93
CA ASP A 197 -0.63 -13.09 -21.30
C ASP A 197 -1.06 -12.76 -22.74
N ALA A 198 -0.94 -11.49 -23.15
CA ALA A 198 -1.25 -11.07 -24.52
C ALA A 198 -0.34 -11.77 -25.54
N ILE A 199 0.96 -11.89 -25.25
CA ILE A 199 1.91 -12.60 -26.11
C ILE A 199 1.56 -14.08 -26.21
N ALA A 200 1.24 -14.73 -25.09
CA ALA A 200 0.83 -16.14 -25.08
C ALA A 200 -0.44 -16.34 -25.92
N PHE A 201 -1.46 -15.48 -25.71
CA PHE A 201 -2.70 -15.54 -26.47
C PHE A 201 -2.48 -15.38 -27.98
N VAL A 202 -1.66 -14.40 -28.39
CA VAL A 202 -1.36 -14.16 -29.81
C VAL A 202 -0.62 -15.34 -30.45
N ARG A 203 0.31 -15.97 -29.72
CA ARG A 203 1.07 -17.12 -30.23
C ARG A 203 0.23 -18.40 -30.32
N GLU A 204 -0.70 -18.59 -29.39
CA GLU A 204 -1.34 -19.90 -29.21
C GLU A 204 -2.82 -19.94 -29.65
N LYS A 205 -3.51 -18.80 -29.68
CA LYS A 205 -4.97 -18.73 -29.84
C LYS A 205 -5.43 -17.84 -30.98
N SER A 206 -4.68 -16.79 -31.29
CA SER A 206 -5.07 -15.84 -32.35
C SER A 206 -4.98 -16.46 -33.74
N ARG A 207 -5.93 -16.07 -34.60
CA ARG A 207 -5.94 -16.42 -36.03
C ARG A 207 -5.41 -15.24 -36.84
N PRO A 208 -4.61 -15.48 -37.89
CA PRO A 208 -4.15 -14.40 -38.76
C PRO A 208 -5.33 -13.74 -39.48
N TRP A 209 -5.22 -12.44 -39.75
CA TRP A 209 -6.17 -11.74 -40.61
C TRP A 209 -6.05 -12.25 -42.05
N ILE A 210 -7.18 -12.40 -42.75
CA ILE A 210 -7.20 -13.06 -44.07
C ILE A 210 -6.32 -12.35 -45.10
N ASP A 211 -6.25 -11.02 -45.05
CA ASP A 211 -5.46 -10.22 -46.00
C ASP A 211 -4.00 -10.04 -45.57
N ALA A 212 -3.63 -10.46 -44.35
CA ALA A 212 -2.24 -10.37 -43.87
C ALA A 212 -1.32 -11.40 -44.56
N ASN A 213 -1.89 -12.45 -45.15
CA ASN A 213 -1.19 -13.49 -45.91
C ASN A 213 -0.02 -14.13 -45.13
N VAL A 214 -0.25 -14.41 -43.85
CA VAL A 214 0.68 -15.10 -42.94
C VAL A 214 0.05 -16.36 -42.36
N GLU A 215 0.88 -17.37 -42.04
CA GLU A 215 0.41 -18.65 -41.48
C GLU A 215 -0.07 -18.52 -40.03
N ARG A 216 0.52 -17.61 -39.25
CA ARG A 216 0.21 -17.40 -37.83
C ARG A 216 -0.02 -15.92 -37.55
N ALA A 217 -0.95 -15.60 -36.65
CA ALA A 217 -1.15 -14.23 -36.18
C ALA A 217 0.13 -13.61 -35.60
N SER A 218 1.01 -14.43 -35.02
CA SER A 218 2.31 -14.00 -34.49
C SER A 218 3.36 -13.65 -35.54
N ASP A 219 3.10 -13.94 -36.82
CA ASP A 219 3.97 -13.59 -37.95
C ASP A 219 3.57 -12.25 -38.60
N ASP A 220 2.43 -11.67 -38.20
CA ASP A 220 1.95 -10.37 -38.69
C ASP A 220 2.85 -9.24 -38.19
N LEU A 221 3.37 -8.43 -39.13
CA LEU A 221 4.34 -7.37 -38.82
C LEU A 221 3.77 -6.24 -37.96
N TYR A 222 2.46 -5.95 -38.06
CA TYR A 222 1.80 -4.94 -37.24
C TYR A 222 1.64 -5.44 -35.81
N VAL A 223 1.24 -6.71 -35.64
CA VAL A 223 1.16 -7.37 -34.33
C VAL A 223 2.52 -7.40 -33.65
N ILE A 224 3.58 -7.75 -34.40
CA ILE A 224 4.96 -7.74 -33.88
C ILE A 224 5.37 -6.31 -33.45
N ALA A 225 5.07 -5.30 -34.26
CA ALA A 225 5.39 -3.91 -33.95
C ALA A 225 4.67 -3.42 -32.68
N ASP A 226 3.38 -3.71 -32.54
CA ASP A 226 2.59 -3.32 -31.37
C ASP A 226 3.08 -3.99 -30.08
N ILE A 227 3.34 -5.30 -30.12
CA ILE A 227 3.94 -6.02 -28.99
C ILE A 227 5.33 -5.47 -28.66
N GLY A 228 6.13 -5.15 -29.68
CA GLY A 228 7.45 -4.53 -29.53
C GLY A 228 7.36 -3.20 -28.79
N LYS A 229 6.40 -2.34 -29.15
CA LYS A 229 6.15 -1.07 -28.47
C LYS A 229 5.77 -1.28 -27.00
N LEU A 230 4.85 -2.20 -26.71
CA LEU A 230 4.44 -2.52 -25.33
C LEU A 230 5.63 -3.01 -24.49
N LYS A 231 6.50 -3.86 -25.04
CA LYS A 231 7.72 -4.32 -24.36
C LYS A 231 8.70 -3.19 -24.09
N LEU A 232 8.88 -2.26 -25.04
CA LEU A 232 9.74 -1.10 -24.86
C LEU A 232 9.25 -0.18 -23.74
N GLU A 233 7.94 0.12 -23.73
CA GLU A 233 7.32 0.93 -22.67
C GLU A 233 7.44 0.25 -21.30
N LEU A 234 7.22 -1.06 -21.22
CA LEU A 234 7.39 -1.83 -19.99
C LEU A 234 8.84 -1.82 -19.50
N HIS A 235 9.83 -2.03 -20.38
CA HIS A 235 11.24 -1.96 -19.99
C HIS A 235 11.63 -0.56 -19.48
N ALA A 236 11.10 0.50 -20.09
CA ALA A 236 11.31 1.86 -19.62
C ALA A 236 10.69 2.07 -18.22
N ALA A 237 9.46 1.58 -17.99
CA ALA A 237 8.80 1.66 -16.68
C ALA A 237 9.57 0.89 -15.59
N GLU A 238 10.03 -0.33 -15.87
CA GLU A 238 10.83 -1.13 -14.92
C GLU A 238 12.19 -0.50 -14.63
N ALA A 239 12.84 0.12 -15.63
CA ALA A 239 14.09 0.84 -15.44
C ALA A 239 13.90 2.09 -14.57
N LEU A 240 12.83 2.87 -14.80
CA LEU A 240 12.49 4.03 -13.97
C LEU A 240 12.14 3.62 -12.54
N LEU A 241 11.35 2.57 -12.37
CA LEU A 241 11.00 2.03 -11.04
C LEU A 241 12.26 1.62 -10.25
N ARG A 242 13.20 0.93 -10.90
CA ARG A 242 14.47 0.55 -10.29
C ARG A 242 15.29 1.78 -9.90
N LYS A 243 15.37 2.78 -10.77
CA LYS A 243 16.08 4.04 -10.51
C LYS A 243 15.48 4.80 -9.32
N ALA A 244 14.16 4.93 -9.27
CA ALA A 244 13.45 5.54 -8.14
C ALA A 244 13.72 4.79 -6.82
N GLY A 245 13.73 3.46 -6.86
CA GLY A 245 14.11 2.63 -5.71
C GLY A 245 15.54 2.90 -5.22
N GLN A 246 16.50 3.02 -6.15
CA GLN A 246 17.90 3.33 -5.83
C GLN A 246 18.04 4.72 -5.21
N GLU A 247 17.34 5.70 -5.76
CA GLU A 247 17.33 7.07 -5.25
C GLU A 247 16.80 7.12 -3.80
N LEU A 248 15.70 6.40 -3.52
CA LEU A 248 15.16 6.30 -2.16
C LEU A 248 16.09 5.55 -1.20
N ASP A 249 16.79 4.51 -1.69
CA ASP A 249 17.79 3.79 -0.91
C ASP A 249 18.97 4.71 -0.51
N GLU A 250 19.46 5.52 -1.44
CA GLU A 250 20.52 6.50 -1.21
C GLU A 250 20.08 7.58 -0.22
N ILE A 251 18.87 8.13 -0.39
CA ILE A 251 18.30 9.15 0.52
C ILE A 251 18.16 8.60 1.93
N ASN A 252 17.64 7.37 2.08
CA ASN A 252 17.40 6.75 3.37
C ASN A 252 18.68 6.28 4.10
N ALA A 253 19.85 6.34 3.45
CA ALA A 253 21.13 6.04 4.07
C ALA A 253 21.67 7.17 4.97
N ALA A 254 21.06 8.36 4.92
CA ALA A 254 21.46 9.54 5.69
C ALA A 254 20.25 10.16 6.45
N PRO A 255 20.48 11.09 7.39
CA PRO A 255 19.40 11.86 8.00
C PRO A 255 18.56 12.58 6.93
N ILE A 256 17.24 12.48 7.04
CA ILE A 256 16.31 13.11 6.11
C ILE A 256 16.11 14.57 6.49
N ASP A 257 16.39 15.46 5.54
CA ASP A 257 16.14 16.90 5.59
C ASP A 257 15.14 17.33 4.50
N GLU A 258 14.81 18.62 4.44
CA GLU A 258 13.84 19.15 3.48
C GLU A 258 14.27 18.92 2.02
N HIS A 259 15.57 19.03 1.74
CA HIS A 259 16.11 18.88 0.38
C HIS A 259 16.04 17.42 -0.08
N SER A 260 16.45 16.48 0.76
CA SER A 260 16.36 15.04 0.47
C SER A 260 14.91 14.55 0.41
N ALA A 261 14.01 15.06 1.26
CA ALA A 261 12.57 14.76 1.16
C ALA A 261 11.95 15.28 -0.15
N ALA A 262 12.33 16.49 -0.59
CA ALA A 262 11.90 17.04 -1.88
C ALA A 262 12.44 16.20 -3.05
N ARG A 263 13.71 15.79 -2.99
CA ARG A 263 14.35 14.92 -3.98
C ARG A 263 13.65 13.55 -4.07
N ALA A 264 13.31 12.95 -2.93
CA ALA A 264 12.54 11.71 -2.87
C ALA A 264 11.16 11.84 -3.52
N SER A 265 10.52 13.01 -3.42
CA SER A 265 9.15 13.23 -3.93
C SER A 265 9.07 13.29 -5.46
N ILE A 266 10.19 13.49 -6.14
CA ILE A 266 10.29 13.56 -7.61
C ILE A 266 11.12 12.41 -8.21
N ALA A 267 11.54 11.46 -7.39
CA ALA A 267 12.28 10.26 -7.81
C ALA A 267 11.38 9.34 -8.65
#